data_AF-C5F134-F1
#
_entry.id   AF-C5F134-F1
#
_cell.length_a   1.000
_cell.length_b   1.000
_cell.length_c   1.000
_cell.angle_alpha   90.00
_cell.angle_beta   90.00
_cell.angle_gamma   90.00
#
_symmetry.space_group_name_H-M   'P 1'
#
loop_
_entity.id
_entity.type
_entity.pdbx_description
1 polymer ?
#
loop_
_entity_poly.entity_id
_entity_poly.type
_entity_poly.pdbx_seq_one_letter_code
_entity_poly.pdbx_strand_id
1 'polypeptide(L)'
;MRLSYLLGNALIEADKNWHKGGYLKLLSKIEKAKARHRAIQEVVRIIPKEKQEIIYCIELENRVQINCEKINRIFQAHKYYQPIIDNILHNFNYFLENFSEIESWLLSSEFHKRYKKEKHPYPSLINPKTADYKNISAQLAWELNLPLPENYKFIYLYSHGAGGLHYSYFVGLVGLRIVRDFAMPSKSVIVDIYKSFYKALSENLEINYFIDFSDSKVYNEDANSANRVKFFSMLDQTKPLLYHVRDPLLLIRHLVVRHGRWHRHVMIKKQSFTLQDSFNDVFVERDKGYINQKVWIGFFSTLFVVRGHKELLEMYPINQIQILDTQDLHKADIEEKIVGFLQKAKCKIPKESYHSTLSGNMFKGEAYLWLPLKLNVETVNKQKIEVNFIRKIFANQQDLVSLASKIDSYKRDDVYDICIKRDEMKILMEDNQCYLKVLDYLEDFVGKIESLLDYIEQKLIIIDGVMDHLRNNTKDAMLLKHILEEETMFVKRYRPDIVESWKYYQEFLKICEEKGI
;
A
#
# COMPACT_ATOMS: atom_id res chain seq x y z
N MET A 1 -30.64 32.86 -11.82
CA MET A 1 -31.41 33.63 -10.83
C MET A 1 -32.01 34.84 -11.54
N ARG A 2 -33.33 34.91 -11.58
CA ARG A 2 -34.03 36.05 -12.20
C ARG A 2 -33.96 37.23 -11.24
N LEU A 3 -33.65 38.43 -11.76
CA LEU A 3 -33.71 39.69 -11.02
C LEU A 3 -34.98 39.82 -10.18
N SER A 4 -36.11 39.27 -10.66
CA SER A 4 -37.39 39.21 -9.95
C SER A 4 -37.30 38.60 -8.55
N TYR A 5 -36.45 37.59 -8.31
CA TYR A 5 -36.28 36.98 -6.99
C TYR A 5 -35.60 37.94 -6.00
N LEU A 6 -34.49 38.58 -6.41
CA LEU A 6 -33.79 39.55 -5.57
C LEU A 6 -34.66 40.78 -5.26
N LEU A 7 -35.44 41.23 -6.25
CA LEU A 7 -36.42 42.29 -6.06
C LEU A 7 -37.54 41.87 -5.09
N GLY A 8 -38.01 40.63 -5.19
CA GLY A 8 -38.97 40.05 -4.24
C GLY A 8 -38.45 40.06 -2.80
N ASN A 9 -37.20 39.64 -2.57
CA ASN A 9 -36.56 39.71 -1.26
C ASN A 9 -36.45 41.15 -0.74
N ALA A 10 -36.06 42.11 -1.60
CA ALA A 10 -36.00 43.52 -1.23
C ALA A 10 -37.37 44.08 -0.81
N LEU A 11 -38.44 43.67 -1.49
CA LEU A 11 -39.83 44.03 -1.16
C LEU A 11 -40.26 43.41 0.17
N ILE A 12 -40.03 42.11 0.38
CA ILE A 12 -40.36 41.41 1.64
C ILE A 12 -39.60 42.04 2.82
N GLU A 13 -38.33 42.40 2.63
CA GLU A 13 -37.53 43.02 3.69
C GLU A 13 -37.95 44.47 3.97
N ALA A 14 -38.44 45.20 2.96
CA ALA A 14 -39.02 46.52 3.13
C ALA A 14 -40.36 46.44 3.89
N ASP A 15 -41.21 45.47 3.54
CA ASP A 15 -42.47 45.18 4.20
C ASP A 15 -42.26 44.77 5.66
N LYS A 16 -41.39 43.81 5.96
CA LYS A 16 -41.06 43.41 7.35
C LYS A 16 -40.58 44.56 8.23
N ASN A 17 -39.96 45.58 7.63
CA ASN A 17 -39.46 46.77 8.33
C ASN A 17 -40.32 48.02 8.09
N TRP A 18 -41.58 47.87 7.67
CA TRP A 18 -42.42 48.99 7.27
C TRP A 18 -42.50 50.07 8.37
N HIS A 19 -42.69 49.65 9.63
CA HIS A 19 -42.75 50.51 10.82
C HIS A 19 -41.42 51.21 11.18
N LYS A 20 -40.30 50.79 10.57
CA LYS A 20 -38.96 51.41 10.70
C LYS A 20 -38.55 52.19 9.45
N GLY A 21 -39.51 52.58 8.61
CA GLY A 21 -39.24 53.25 7.34
C GLY A 21 -38.68 52.32 6.27
N GLY A 22 -39.02 51.02 6.30
CA GLY A 22 -38.53 50.02 5.35
C GLY A 22 -38.79 50.39 3.88
N TYR A 23 -39.95 50.96 3.58
CA TYR A 23 -40.30 51.45 2.24
C TYR A 23 -39.52 52.70 1.82
N LEU A 24 -39.13 53.57 2.76
CA LEU A 24 -38.26 54.73 2.45
C LEU A 24 -36.87 54.27 1.97
N LYS A 25 -36.41 53.10 2.44
CA LYS A 25 -35.14 52.48 2.04
C LYS A 25 -35.28 51.54 0.83
N LEU A 26 -36.50 51.32 0.31
CA LEU A 26 -36.77 50.34 -0.75
C LEU A 26 -36.01 50.66 -2.05
N LEU A 27 -35.97 51.93 -2.48
CA LEU A 27 -35.22 52.33 -3.67
C LEU A 27 -33.73 51.95 -3.57
N SER A 28 -33.10 52.23 -2.42
CA SER A 28 -31.71 51.84 -2.17
C SER A 28 -31.53 50.31 -2.17
N LYS A 29 -32.48 49.56 -1.61
CA LYS A 29 -32.48 48.08 -1.62
C LYS A 29 -32.64 47.51 -3.03
N ILE A 30 -33.49 48.10 -3.86
CA ILE A 30 -33.67 47.75 -5.27
C ILE A 30 -32.38 47.99 -6.05
N GLU A 31 -31.71 49.13 -5.85
CA GLU A 31 -30.42 49.39 -6.52
C GLU A 31 -29.33 48.42 -6.08
N LYS A 32 -29.27 48.06 -4.79
CA LYS A 32 -28.39 46.99 -4.30
C LYS A 32 -28.71 45.64 -4.95
N ALA A 33 -29.99 45.28 -5.08
CA ALA A 33 -30.42 44.05 -5.74
C ALA A 33 -30.03 44.02 -7.23
N LYS A 34 -30.19 45.13 -7.95
CA LYS A 34 -29.75 45.26 -9.36
C LYS A 34 -28.24 45.20 -9.52
N ALA A 35 -27.48 45.86 -8.63
CA ALA A 35 -26.02 45.79 -8.63
C ALA A 35 -25.53 44.34 -8.38
N ARG A 36 -26.14 43.67 -7.40
CA ARG A 36 -25.86 42.26 -7.08
C ARG A 36 -26.21 41.33 -8.24
N HIS A 37 -27.37 41.52 -8.89
CA HIS A 37 -27.73 40.78 -10.10
C HIS A 37 -26.70 40.95 -11.22
N ARG A 38 -26.26 42.19 -11.49
CA ARG A 38 -25.25 42.48 -12.53
C ARG A 38 -23.93 41.76 -12.24
N ALA A 39 -23.46 41.81 -10.98
CA ALA A 39 -22.24 41.14 -10.56
C ALA A 39 -22.32 39.61 -10.79
N ILE A 40 -23.44 38.98 -10.44
CA ILE A 40 -23.66 37.54 -10.66
C ILE A 40 -23.65 37.20 -12.15
N GLN A 41 -24.28 38.03 -12.99
CA GLN A 41 -24.28 37.82 -14.44
C GLN A 41 -22.87 37.88 -15.03
N GLU A 42 -21.96 38.66 -14.44
CA GLU A 42 -20.57 38.71 -14.87
C GLU A 42 -19.83 37.38 -14.59
N VAL A 43 -20.03 36.81 -13.40
CA VAL A 43 -19.45 35.49 -13.04
C VAL A 43 -20.06 34.36 -13.89
N VAL A 44 -21.38 34.36 -14.07
CA VAL A 44 -22.10 33.38 -14.90
C VAL A 44 -21.56 33.32 -16.32
N ARG A 45 -21.21 34.48 -16.91
CA ARG A 45 -20.66 34.55 -18.28
C ARG A 45 -19.33 33.83 -18.46
N ILE A 46 -18.54 33.72 -17.39
CA ILE A 46 -17.20 33.12 -17.42
C ILE A 46 -17.26 31.61 -17.17
N ILE A 47 -18.39 31.11 -16.67
CA ILE A 47 -18.58 29.72 -16.27
C ILE A 47 -19.30 28.94 -17.39
N PRO A 48 -18.85 27.70 -17.71
CA PRO A 48 -19.50 26.84 -18.70
C PRO A 48 -21.00 26.69 -18.44
N LYS A 49 -21.82 26.68 -19.50
CA LYS A 49 -23.28 26.66 -19.40
C LYS A 49 -23.80 25.55 -18.48
N GLU A 50 -23.23 24.35 -18.57
CA GLU A 50 -23.66 23.21 -17.74
C GLU A 50 -23.37 23.39 -16.23
N LYS A 51 -22.53 24.35 -15.86
CA LYS A 51 -22.11 24.62 -14.47
C LYS A 51 -22.71 25.91 -13.90
N GLN A 52 -23.43 26.69 -14.69
CA GLN A 52 -24.01 27.98 -14.25
C GLN A 52 -25.09 27.81 -13.16
N GLU A 53 -25.73 26.65 -13.09
CA GLU A 53 -26.79 26.36 -12.11
C GLU A 53 -26.29 26.43 -10.66
N ILE A 54 -25.04 26.03 -10.40
CA ILE A 54 -24.45 26.01 -9.05
C ILE A 54 -24.39 27.41 -8.41
N ILE A 55 -24.13 28.45 -9.22
CA ILE A 55 -24.08 29.84 -8.76
C ILE A 55 -25.46 30.29 -8.29
N TYR A 56 -26.51 29.82 -8.94
CA TYR A 56 -27.86 30.17 -8.58
C TYR A 56 -28.31 29.46 -7.29
N CYS A 57 -27.85 28.24 -7.02
CA CYS A 57 -28.11 27.54 -5.78
C CYS A 57 -27.46 28.24 -4.57
N ILE A 58 -26.18 28.63 -4.67
CA ILE A 58 -25.46 29.28 -3.56
C ILE A 58 -26.11 30.61 -3.16
N GLU A 59 -26.54 31.38 -4.16
CA GLU A 59 -27.15 32.68 -3.94
C GLU A 59 -28.55 32.58 -3.32
N LEU A 60 -29.33 31.54 -3.64
CA LEU A 60 -30.63 31.26 -3.00
C LEU A 60 -30.47 31.01 -1.49
N GLU A 61 -29.31 30.50 -1.06
CA GLU A 61 -29.06 30.15 0.33
C GLU A 61 -28.39 31.28 1.14
N ASN A 62 -28.06 32.43 0.52
CA ASN A 62 -27.43 33.60 1.15
C ASN A 62 -26.17 33.28 2.01
N ARG A 63 -25.45 32.19 1.71
CA ARG A 63 -24.38 31.68 2.60
C ARG A 63 -23.11 32.54 2.59
N VAL A 64 -22.74 33.15 1.47
CA VAL A 64 -21.50 33.94 1.31
C VAL A 64 -21.75 35.16 0.41
N GLN A 65 -21.14 36.31 0.76
CA GLN A 65 -21.16 37.49 -0.11
C GLN A 65 -20.18 37.31 -1.29
N ILE A 66 -20.71 37.09 -2.48
CA ILE A 66 -19.93 36.85 -3.70
C ILE A 66 -19.21 38.13 -4.15
N ASN A 67 -17.88 38.16 -4.07
CA ASN A 67 -17.08 39.22 -4.69
C ASN A 67 -16.72 38.83 -6.13
N CYS A 68 -17.56 39.27 -7.06
CA CYS A 68 -17.48 38.88 -8.47
C CYS A 68 -16.19 39.36 -9.16
N GLU A 69 -15.66 40.53 -8.79
CA GLU A 69 -14.41 41.06 -9.33
C GLU A 69 -13.22 40.15 -8.95
N LYS A 70 -13.16 39.73 -7.69
CA LYS A 70 -12.11 38.84 -7.22
C LYS A 70 -12.22 37.44 -7.81
N ILE A 71 -13.43 36.91 -7.95
CA ILE A 71 -13.66 35.63 -8.64
C ILE A 71 -13.21 35.73 -10.10
N ASN A 72 -13.63 36.77 -10.83
CA ASN A 72 -13.22 37.01 -12.21
C ASN A 72 -11.69 37.06 -12.33
N ARG A 73 -11.01 37.74 -11.40
CA ARG A 73 -9.53 37.78 -11.35
C ARG A 73 -8.90 36.38 -11.33
N ILE A 74 -9.40 35.45 -10.51
CA ILE A 74 -8.92 34.06 -10.45
C ILE A 74 -9.17 33.36 -11.79
N PHE A 75 -10.40 33.41 -12.32
CA PHE A 75 -10.71 32.77 -13.60
C PHE A 75 -9.86 33.34 -14.75
N GLN A 76 -9.61 34.65 -14.79
CA GLN A 76 -8.70 35.24 -15.78
C GLN A 76 -7.26 34.79 -15.60
N ALA A 77 -6.77 34.71 -14.36
CA ALA A 77 -5.43 34.22 -14.06
C ALA A 77 -5.21 32.76 -14.50
N HIS A 78 -6.27 31.95 -14.50
CA HIS A 78 -6.22 30.52 -14.80
C HIS A 78 -6.99 30.10 -16.07
N LYS A 79 -7.39 31.04 -16.93
CA LYS A 79 -8.24 30.77 -18.12
C LYS A 79 -7.70 29.74 -19.11
N TYR A 80 -6.38 29.53 -19.12
CA TYR A 80 -5.73 28.54 -19.99
C TYR A 80 -5.28 27.28 -19.23
N TYR A 81 -5.71 27.12 -17.98
CA TYR A 81 -5.40 25.97 -17.15
C TYR A 81 -6.70 25.30 -16.69
N GLN A 82 -7.33 24.60 -17.64
CA GLN A 82 -8.65 24.00 -17.45
C GLN A 82 -8.79 23.12 -16.20
N PRO A 83 -7.80 22.28 -15.81
CA PRO A 83 -7.94 21.44 -14.62
C PRO A 83 -8.25 22.16 -13.30
N ILE A 84 -7.67 23.35 -13.06
CA ILE A 84 -8.00 24.10 -11.84
C ILE A 84 -9.37 24.78 -11.96
N ILE A 85 -9.76 25.21 -13.16
CA ILE A 85 -11.10 25.75 -13.42
C ILE A 85 -12.15 24.68 -13.13
N ASP A 86 -11.95 23.45 -13.62
CA ASP A 86 -12.86 22.33 -13.37
C ASP A 86 -12.92 21.99 -11.87
N ASN A 87 -11.79 21.99 -11.18
CA ASN A 87 -11.74 21.75 -9.73
C ASN A 87 -12.50 22.82 -8.93
N ILE A 88 -12.32 24.11 -9.27
CA ILE A 88 -13.09 25.22 -8.68
C ILE A 88 -14.60 25.03 -8.91
N LEU A 89 -15.00 24.70 -10.14
CA LEU A 89 -16.41 24.56 -10.49
C LEU A 89 -17.07 23.33 -9.86
N HIS A 90 -16.33 22.24 -9.70
CA HIS A 90 -16.80 21.05 -9.01
C HIS A 90 -16.99 21.30 -7.51
N ASN A 91 -16.08 22.06 -6.90
CA ASN A 91 -16.05 22.34 -5.46
C ASN A 91 -16.47 23.79 -5.14
N PHE A 92 -17.40 24.36 -5.90
CA PHE A 92 -17.64 25.81 -5.89
C PHE A 92 -18.17 26.32 -4.54
N ASN A 93 -18.99 25.54 -3.82
CA ASN A 93 -19.44 25.89 -2.47
C ASN A 93 -18.25 26.04 -1.51
N TYR A 94 -17.38 25.03 -1.48
CA TYR A 94 -16.18 25.03 -0.66
C TYR A 94 -15.23 26.18 -1.05
N PHE A 95 -15.10 26.45 -2.35
CA PHE A 95 -14.33 27.57 -2.87
C PHE A 95 -14.80 28.92 -2.32
N LEU A 96 -16.11 29.16 -2.26
CA LEU A 96 -16.64 30.42 -1.75
C LEU A 96 -16.51 30.52 -0.22
N GLU A 97 -16.76 29.44 0.51
CA GLU A 97 -16.61 29.38 1.96
C GLU A 97 -15.16 29.65 2.41
N ASN A 98 -14.18 29.26 1.60
CA ASN A 98 -12.74 29.40 1.89
C ASN A 98 -12.03 30.38 0.93
N PHE A 99 -12.78 31.33 0.37
CA PHE A 99 -12.34 32.13 -0.78
C PHE A 99 -11.01 32.86 -0.56
N SER A 100 -10.83 33.54 0.59
CA SER A 100 -9.62 34.35 0.84
C SER A 100 -8.35 33.51 0.83
N GLU A 101 -8.39 32.31 1.40
CA GLU A 101 -7.24 31.39 1.45
C GLU A 101 -6.95 30.81 0.08
N ILE A 102 -8.00 30.40 -0.64
CA ILE A 102 -7.86 29.84 -1.99
C ILE A 102 -7.40 30.91 -2.99
N GLU A 103 -7.90 32.15 -2.91
CA GLU A 103 -7.44 33.29 -3.72
C GLU A 103 -5.94 33.50 -3.54
N SER A 104 -5.48 33.57 -2.29
CA SER A 104 -4.07 33.73 -1.94
C SER A 104 -3.22 32.59 -2.51
N TRP A 105 -3.69 31.35 -2.36
CA TRP A 105 -3.02 30.16 -2.85
C TRP A 105 -2.91 30.13 -4.38
N LEU A 106 -4.02 30.27 -5.10
CA LEU A 106 -4.05 30.11 -6.56
C LEU A 106 -3.28 31.22 -7.29
N LEU A 107 -3.21 32.42 -6.70
CA LEU A 107 -2.43 33.54 -7.23
C LEU A 107 -0.96 33.52 -6.78
N SER A 108 -0.55 32.57 -5.94
CA SER A 108 0.82 32.48 -5.43
C SER A 108 1.83 32.00 -6.48
N SER A 109 3.09 32.40 -6.32
CA SER A 109 4.22 31.87 -7.09
C SER A 109 4.43 30.37 -6.84
N GLU A 110 4.09 29.89 -5.65
CA GLU A 110 4.22 28.48 -5.29
C GLU A 110 3.25 27.60 -6.07
N PHE A 111 1.96 27.98 -6.16
CA PHE A 111 1.00 27.28 -7.01
C PHE A 111 1.45 27.27 -8.47
N HIS A 112 1.96 28.41 -8.97
CA HIS A 112 2.49 28.49 -10.33
C HIS A 112 3.61 27.48 -10.58
N LYS A 113 4.60 27.44 -9.67
CA LYS A 113 5.74 26.53 -9.76
C LYS A 113 5.32 25.06 -9.66
N ARG A 114 4.44 24.73 -8.72
CA ARG A 114 4.05 23.35 -8.40
C ARG A 114 3.10 22.75 -9.45
N TYR A 115 2.16 23.54 -9.96
CA TYR A 115 1.06 23.02 -10.78
C TYR A 115 1.03 23.60 -12.20
N LYS A 116 1.13 24.93 -12.33
CA LYS A 116 0.87 25.60 -13.61
C LYS A 116 2.02 25.43 -14.61
N LYS A 117 3.28 25.50 -14.15
CA LYS A 117 4.47 25.41 -15.00
C LYS A 117 4.50 24.10 -15.79
N GLU A 118 4.28 22.98 -15.12
CA GLU A 118 4.31 21.63 -15.70
C GLU A 118 2.92 21.17 -16.18
N LYS A 119 1.91 22.06 -16.20
CA LYS A 119 0.51 21.76 -16.58
C LYS A 119 -0.05 20.52 -15.87
N HIS A 120 0.19 20.43 -14.56
CA HIS A 120 -0.20 19.27 -13.76
C HIS A 120 -1.70 18.94 -13.93
N PRO A 121 -2.09 17.68 -14.18
CA PRO A 121 -3.46 17.34 -14.56
C PRO A 121 -4.48 17.46 -13.42
N TYR A 122 -4.02 17.42 -12.16
CA TYR A 122 -4.88 17.49 -10.97
C TYR A 122 -4.37 18.51 -9.95
N PRO A 123 -4.47 19.82 -10.24
CA PRO A 123 -4.03 20.85 -9.31
C PRO A 123 -4.91 20.88 -8.05
N SER A 124 -4.27 21.00 -6.89
CA SER A 124 -4.99 21.12 -5.61
C SER A 124 -5.65 22.49 -5.47
N LEU A 125 -6.91 22.49 -5.04
CA LEU A 125 -7.66 23.73 -4.82
C LEU A 125 -7.17 24.50 -3.60
N ILE A 126 -6.56 23.83 -2.64
CA ILE A 126 -6.00 24.43 -1.42
C ILE A 126 -4.49 24.19 -1.36
N ASN A 127 -3.79 24.97 -0.53
CA ASN A 127 -2.35 24.84 -0.40
C ASN A 127 -1.99 23.57 0.41
N PRO A 128 -1.31 22.57 -0.18
CA PRO A 128 -0.97 21.34 0.53
C PRO A 128 -0.05 21.55 1.74
N LYS A 129 0.73 22.64 1.79
CA LYS A 129 1.65 22.89 2.92
C LYS A 129 0.97 23.44 4.16
N THR A 130 -0.16 24.13 3.99
CA THR A 130 -0.89 24.77 5.08
C THR A 130 -2.25 24.13 5.33
N ALA A 131 -2.62 23.11 4.54
CA ALA A 131 -3.89 22.40 4.68
C ALA A 131 -3.99 21.73 6.05
N ASP A 132 -5.16 21.86 6.67
CA ASP A 132 -5.50 21.14 7.90
C ASP A 132 -5.93 19.71 7.58
N TYR A 133 -4.93 18.86 7.34
CA TYR A 133 -5.12 17.47 6.97
C TYR A 133 -6.00 16.67 7.93
N LYS A 134 -6.05 17.06 9.22
CA LYS A 134 -6.82 16.36 10.25
C LYS A 134 -8.31 16.67 10.17
N ASN A 135 -8.66 17.91 9.82
CA ASN A 135 -10.05 18.35 9.80
C ASN A 135 -10.71 18.23 8.42
N ILE A 136 -9.93 18.12 7.35
CA ILE A 136 -10.46 17.85 6.01
C ILE A 136 -10.74 16.35 5.88
N SER A 137 -12.01 16.00 5.61
CA SER A 137 -12.38 14.60 5.36
C SER A 137 -11.67 14.05 4.13
N ALA A 138 -11.33 12.76 4.14
CA ALA A 138 -10.62 12.14 3.02
C ALA A 138 -11.40 12.17 1.69
N GLN A 139 -12.75 12.17 1.73
CA GLN A 139 -13.58 12.36 0.53
C GLN A 139 -13.41 13.77 -0.04
N LEU A 140 -13.52 14.79 0.80
CA LEU A 140 -13.34 16.17 0.38
C LEU A 140 -11.91 16.41 -0.12
N ALA A 141 -10.90 15.85 0.55
CA ALA A 141 -9.51 15.92 0.10
C ALA A 141 -9.33 15.36 -1.33
N TRP A 142 -9.97 14.22 -1.63
CA TRP A 142 -9.98 13.66 -2.98
C TRP A 142 -10.64 14.60 -3.99
N GLU A 143 -11.81 15.16 -3.67
CA GLU A 143 -12.55 16.07 -4.54
C GLU A 143 -11.77 17.36 -4.84
N LEU A 144 -11.02 17.88 -3.85
CA LEU A 144 -10.19 19.07 -3.96
C LEU A 144 -8.83 18.82 -4.65
N ASN A 145 -8.53 17.58 -5.05
CA ASN A 145 -7.22 17.13 -5.52
C ASN A 145 -6.08 17.43 -4.51
N LEU A 146 -6.36 17.29 -3.21
CA LEU A 146 -5.36 17.46 -2.16
C LEU A 146 -4.38 16.27 -2.17
N PRO A 147 -3.07 16.46 -2.34
CA PRO A 147 -2.11 15.35 -2.25
C PRO A 147 -2.04 14.81 -0.83
N LEU A 148 -1.52 13.59 -0.67
CA LEU A 148 -1.25 13.00 0.65
C LEU A 148 -0.30 13.90 1.46
N PRO A 149 -0.37 13.88 2.80
CA PRO A 149 0.60 14.59 3.64
C PRO A 149 2.05 14.21 3.29
N GLU A 150 2.99 15.16 3.37
CA GLU A 150 4.38 14.98 2.92
C GLU A 150 5.25 14.14 3.90
N ASN A 151 4.66 13.58 4.96
CA ASN A 151 5.33 12.83 6.03
C ASN A 151 5.73 11.39 5.65
N TYR A 152 5.57 10.97 4.39
CA TYR A 152 6.22 9.76 3.88
C TYR A 152 7.60 10.07 3.26
N LYS A 153 8.52 9.10 3.38
CA LYS A 153 9.92 9.23 2.94
C LYS A 153 10.15 8.72 1.53
N PHE A 154 9.47 7.64 1.15
CA PHE A 154 9.61 7.01 -0.15
C PHE A 154 8.39 6.14 -0.48
N ILE A 155 8.34 5.67 -1.72
CA ILE A 155 7.38 4.69 -2.21
C ILE A 155 8.09 3.36 -2.44
N TYR A 156 7.47 2.26 -2.03
CA TYR A 156 7.92 0.91 -2.27
C TYR A 156 6.95 0.21 -3.20
N LEU A 157 7.43 -0.25 -4.35
CA LEU A 157 6.66 -0.94 -5.38
C LEU A 157 7.19 -2.35 -5.55
N TYR A 158 6.33 -3.37 -5.45
CA TYR A 158 6.75 -4.77 -5.54
C TYR A 158 5.60 -5.68 -6.00
N SER A 159 5.96 -6.83 -6.58
CA SER A 159 5.02 -7.92 -6.85
C SER A 159 4.91 -8.89 -5.66
N HIS A 160 3.75 -9.52 -5.47
CA HIS A 160 3.60 -10.55 -4.45
C HIS A 160 4.63 -11.67 -4.63
N GLY A 161 5.28 -12.08 -3.54
CA GLY A 161 6.33 -13.09 -3.58
C GLY A 161 7.73 -12.56 -3.93
N ALA A 162 7.89 -11.27 -4.23
CA ALA A 162 9.21 -10.64 -4.39
C ALA A 162 9.95 -10.45 -3.05
N GLY A 163 9.26 -10.59 -1.91
CA GLY A 163 9.83 -10.36 -0.57
C GLY A 163 9.42 -9.03 0.07
N GLY A 164 8.37 -8.38 -0.46
CA GLY A 164 7.80 -7.12 0.04
C GLY A 164 7.64 -7.05 1.56
N LEU A 165 6.98 -8.04 2.14
CA LEU A 165 6.73 -8.09 3.59
C LEU A 165 8.03 -8.09 4.41
N HIS A 166 9.08 -8.78 3.97
CA HIS A 166 10.35 -8.82 4.69
C HIS A 166 11.01 -7.44 4.71
N TYR A 167 11.04 -6.78 3.56
CA TYR A 167 11.53 -5.41 3.45
C TYR A 167 10.74 -4.46 4.35
N SER A 168 9.41 -4.61 4.45
CA SER A 168 8.59 -3.79 5.34
C SER A 168 8.96 -3.93 6.83
N TYR A 169 9.45 -5.09 7.28
CA TYR A 169 9.98 -5.25 8.64
C TYR A 169 11.32 -4.53 8.82
N PHE A 170 12.23 -4.67 7.86
CA PHE A 170 13.49 -3.92 7.85
C PHE A 170 13.22 -2.41 7.94
N VAL A 171 12.25 -1.91 7.16
CA VAL A 171 11.88 -0.50 7.20
C VAL A 171 11.25 -0.09 8.54
N GLY A 172 10.57 -1.02 9.22
CA GLY A 172 10.15 -0.84 10.62
C GLY A 172 11.31 -0.62 11.59
N LEU A 173 12.45 -1.30 11.40
CA LEU A 173 13.65 -1.14 12.25
C LEU A 173 14.29 0.25 12.12
N VAL A 174 14.16 0.91 10.96
CA VAL A 174 14.62 2.31 10.77
C VAL A 174 13.63 3.35 11.28
N GLY A 175 12.56 2.92 11.97
CA GLY A 175 11.61 3.80 12.65
C GLY A 175 10.57 4.45 11.72
N LEU A 176 10.31 3.84 10.56
CA LEU A 176 9.21 4.25 9.68
C LEU A 176 7.99 3.38 9.92
N ARG A 177 6.81 3.98 9.82
CA ARG A 177 5.54 3.25 9.74
C ARG A 177 5.16 2.99 8.29
N ILE A 178 4.31 2.00 8.07
CA ILE A 178 3.86 1.59 6.75
C ILE A 178 2.40 1.96 6.51
N VAL A 179 2.11 2.42 5.31
CA VAL A 179 0.76 2.56 4.76
C VAL A 179 0.70 1.74 3.48
N ARG A 180 -0.24 0.79 3.37
CA ARG A 180 -0.24 -0.26 2.34
C ARG A 180 -1.61 -0.49 1.70
N ASP A 181 -1.60 -0.86 0.43
CA ASP A 181 -2.79 -1.21 -0.37
C ASP A 181 -3.22 -2.68 -0.23
N PHE A 182 -2.31 -3.57 0.19
CA PHE A 182 -2.52 -5.02 0.20
C PHE A 182 -3.68 -5.51 1.10
N ALA A 183 -4.09 -4.69 2.07
CA ALA A 183 -5.14 -5.03 3.04
C ALA A 183 -6.51 -4.39 2.72
N MET A 184 -6.71 -3.92 1.49
CA MET A 184 -7.96 -3.27 1.11
C MET A 184 -9.10 -4.29 0.94
N PRO A 185 -10.34 -3.95 1.33
CA PRO A 185 -11.51 -4.78 1.07
C PRO A 185 -11.64 -5.16 -0.41
N SER A 186 -12.15 -6.35 -0.71
CA SER A 186 -12.19 -6.92 -2.07
C SER A 186 -12.97 -6.10 -3.12
N LYS A 187 -13.81 -5.15 -2.70
CA LYS A 187 -14.60 -4.26 -3.57
C LYS A 187 -14.07 -2.82 -3.60
N SER A 188 -12.89 -2.57 -3.05
CA SER A 188 -12.32 -1.23 -2.99
C SER A 188 -11.99 -0.71 -4.38
N VAL A 189 -12.16 0.58 -4.59
CA VAL A 189 -11.68 1.30 -5.78
C VAL A 189 -10.49 2.20 -5.41
N ILE A 190 -9.83 2.79 -6.41
CA ILE A 190 -8.65 3.65 -6.18
C ILE A 190 -8.90 4.79 -5.19
N VAL A 191 -10.11 5.36 -5.23
CA VAL A 191 -10.52 6.42 -4.31
C VAL A 191 -10.49 5.94 -2.85
N ASP A 192 -10.82 4.67 -2.58
CA ASP A 192 -10.79 4.10 -1.24
C ASP A 192 -9.35 3.91 -0.74
N ILE A 193 -8.43 3.56 -1.64
CA ILE A 193 -7.00 3.49 -1.31
C ILE A 193 -6.48 4.85 -0.91
N TYR A 194 -6.73 5.88 -1.74
CA TYR A 194 -6.37 7.25 -1.41
C TYR A 194 -6.92 7.67 -0.05
N LYS A 195 -8.22 7.39 0.22
CA LYS A 195 -8.85 7.77 1.49
C LYS A 195 -8.23 7.07 2.69
N SER A 196 -7.94 5.77 2.55
CA SER A 196 -7.28 4.97 3.58
C SER A 196 -5.90 5.55 3.89
N PHE A 197 -5.13 5.87 2.86
CA PHE A 197 -3.79 6.44 3.01
C PHE A 197 -3.87 7.81 3.64
N TYR A 198 -4.71 8.69 3.10
CA TYR A 198 -4.95 10.02 3.63
C TYR A 198 -5.26 10.00 5.12
N LYS A 199 -6.18 9.13 5.55
CA LYS A 199 -6.53 8.98 6.97
C LYS A 199 -5.32 8.57 7.81
N ALA A 200 -4.60 7.51 7.39
CA ALA A 200 -3.44 7.02 8.15
C ALA A 200 -2.31 8.06 8.26
N LEU A 201 -2.01 8.78 7.18
CA LEU A 201 -0.95 9.80 7.17
C LEU A 201 -1.35 11.07 7.94
N SER A 202 -2.65 11.43 7.95
CA SER A 202 -3.16 12.66 8.59
C SER A 202 -3.35 12.54 10.11
N GLU A 203 -3.54 11.33 10.64
CA GLU A 203 -3.72 11.09 12.09
C GLU A 203 -2.57 11.67 12.92
N ASN A 204 -1.32 11.49 12.48
CA ASN A 204 -0.15 12.06 13.13
C ASN A 204 0.95 12.43 12.13
N LEU A 205 1.07 13.73 11.85
CA LEU A 205 2.03 14.30 10.90
C LEU A 205 3.49 14.20 11.37
N GLU A 206 3.76 13.98 12.66
CA GLU A 206 5.11 13.81 13.20
C GLU A 206 5.70 12.42 12.93
N ILE A 207 4.84 11.47 12.54
CA ILE A 207 5.26 10.11 12.22
C ILE A 207 5.72 10.05 10.78
N ASN A 208 6.91 9.48 10.57
CA ASN A 208 7.43 9.24 9.24
C ASN A 208 6.93 7.90 8.69
N TYR A 209 6.43 7.93 7.46
CA TYR A 209 5.89 6.77 6.78
C TYR A 209 6.73 6.35 5.57
N PHE A 210 6.46 5.16 5.05
CA PHE A 210 6.66 4.83 3.64
C PHE A 210 5.34 4.29 3.08
N ILE A 211 5.15 4.50 1.78
CA ILE A 211 3.96 4.01 1.07
C ILE A 211 4.31 2.71 0.37
N ASP A 212 3.45 1.72 0.51
CA ASP A 212 3.61 0.38 -0.04
C ASP A 212 2.55 0.12 -1.11
N PHE A 213 3.00 -0.09 -2.36
CA PHE A 213 2.17 -0.48 -3.50
C PHE A 213 2.52 -1.89 -3.96
N SER A 214 1.49 -2.72 -4.06
CA SER A 214 1.60 -4.13 -4.43
C SER A 214 0.75 -4.45 -5.67
N ASP A 215 0.74 -5.71 -6.08
CA ASP A 215 -0.07 -6.28 -7.16
C ASP A 215 -1.59 -6.35 -6.84
N SER A 216 -2.10 -5.37 -6.08
CA SER A 216 -3.51 -5.29 -5.71
C SER A 216 -4.43 -5.26 -6.94
N LYS A 217 -5.46 -6.12 -6.92
CA LYS A 217 -6.46 -6.23 -7.99
C LYS A 217 -7.15 -4.91 -8.30
N VAL A 218 -7.24 -4.00 -7.33
CA VAL A 218 -7.86 -2.68 -7.49
C VAL A 218 -7.24 -1.92 -8.67
N TYR A 219 -5.91 -2.01 -8.86
CA TYR A 219 -5.26 -1.29 -9.96
C TYR A 219 -5.47 -1.95 -11.32
N ASN A 220 -5.59 -3.28 -11.34
CA ASN A 220 -5.76 -4.07 -12.56
C ASN A 220 -7.21 -4.10 -13.05
N GLU A 221 -8.18 -3.99 -12.14
CA GLU A 221 -9.61 -4.17 -12.40
C GLU A 221 -10.41 -2.85 -12.34
N ASP A 222 -9.85 -1.73 -11.86
CA ASP A 222 -10.53 -0.43 -11.93
C ASP A 222 -10.70 0.00 -13.40
N ALA A 223 -11.95 -0.02 -13.85
CA ALA A 223 -12.38 0.40 -15.18
C ALA A 223 -12.06 1.88 -15.46
N ASN A 224 -11.79 2.68 -14.42
CA ASN A 224 -11.48 4.10 -14.54
C ASN A 224 -9.99 4.39 -14.37
N SER A 225 -9.23 4.30 -15.49
CA SER A 225 -7.82 4.71 -15.53
C SER A 225 -7.60 6.15 -15.05
N ALA A 226 -8.59 7.05 -15.17
CA ALA A 226 -8.45 8.43 -14.73
C ALA A 226 -8.31 8.56 -13.21
N ASN A 227 -8.92 7.67 -12.41
CA ASN A 227 -8.74 7.70 -10.96
C ASN A 227 -7.33 7.23 -10.56
N ARG A 228 -6.77 6.21 -11.23
CA ARG A 228 -5.37 5.79 -11.03
C ARG A 228 -4.41 6.92 -11.36
N VAL A 229 -4.54 7.49 -12.55
CA VAL A 229 -3.72 8.61 -13.01
C VAL A 229 -3.84 9.81 -12.06
N LYS A 230 -5.06 10.12 -11.59
CA LYS A 230 -5.30 11.14 -10.58
C LYS A 230 -4.54 10.86 -9.29
N PHE A 231 -4.68 9.66 -8.72
CA PHE A 231 -4.02 9.32 -7.48
C PHE A 231 -2.48 9.38 -7.61
N PHE A 232 -1.93 8.77 -8.66
CA PHE A 232 -0.49 8.77 -8.88
C PHE A 232 0.08 10.16 -9.14
N SER A 233 -0.67 11.03 -9.83
CA SER A 233 -0.27 12.44 -10.01
C SER A 233 -0.22 13.21 -8.68
N MET A 234 -1.04 12.83 -7.70
CA MET A 234 -1.08 13.47 -6.38
C MET A 234 -0.01 12.95 -5.40
N LEU A 235 0.84 12.01 -5.81
CA LEU A 235 2.03 11.62 -5.07
C LEU A 235 3.15 12.66 -5.29
N ASP A 236 4.15 12.67 -4.43
CA ASP A 236 5.32 13.54 -4.54
C ASP A 236 6.43 12.78 -5.29
N GLN A 237 6.53 13.03 -6.59
CA GLN A 237 7.53 12.38 -7.46
C GLN A 237 8.97 12.86 -7.17
N THR A 238 9.18 13.78 -6.21
CA THR A 238 10.53 14.12 -5.72
C THR A 238 11.04 13.16 -4.65
N LYS A 239 10.15 12.38 -4.03
CA LYS A 239 10.53 11.29 -3.11
C LYS A 239 11.09 10.13 -3.92
N PRO A 240 12.08 9.37 -3.43
CA PRO A 240 12.56 8.21 -4.15
C PRO A 240 11.51 7.09 -4.19
N LEU A 241 11.61 6.26 -5.22
CA LEU A 241 10.79 5.05 -5.39
C LEU A 241 11.73 3.85 -5.41
N LEU A 242 11.48 2.86 -4.55
CA LEU A 242 12.15 1.56 -4.60
C LEU A 242 11.27 0.58 -5.35
N TYR A 243 11.72 0.11 -6.50
CA TYR A 243 11.02 -0.90 -7.29
C TYR A 243 11.71 -2.26 -7.12
N HIS A 244 11.09 -3.16 -6.38
CA HIS A 244 11.62 -4.49 -6.10
C HIS A 244 11.10 -5.51 -7.10
N VAL A 245 12.05 -6.11 -7.82
CA VAL A 245 11.82 -7.05 -8.92
C VAL A 245 12.40 -8.41 -8.60
N ARG A 246 11.92 -9.43 -9.30
CA ARG A 246 12.36 -10.81 -9.18
C ARG A 246 12.13 -11.51 -10.51
N ASP A 247 12.92 -12.54 -10.80
CA ASP A 247 12.64 -13.46 -11.91
C ASP A 247 11.15 -13.88 -11.89
N PRO A 248 10.37 -13.56 -12.94
CA PRO A 248 8.92 -13.77 -12.95
C PRO A 248 8.53 -15.25 -12.82
N LEU A 249 9.37 -16.18 -13.26
CA LEU A 249 9.09 -17.62 -13.15
C LEU A 249 9.27 -18.09 -11.69
N LEU A 250 10.16 -17.44 -10.93
CA LEU A 250 10.28 -17.68 -9.49
C LEU A 250 9.09 -17.10 -8.70
N LEU A 251 8.51 -15.97 -9.15
CA LEU A 251 7.26 -15.44 -8.58
C LEU A 251 6.10 -16.40 -8.82
N ILE A 252 5.98 -16.91 -10.05
CA ILE A 252 4.96 -17.92 -10.40
C ILE A 252 5.12 -19.17 -9.54
N ARG A 253 6.34 -19.72 -9.46
CA ARG A 253 6.63 -20.89 -8.61
C ARG A 253 6.20 -20.62 -7.17
N HIS A 254 6.54 -19.45 -6.63
CA HIS A 254 6.18 -19.07 -5.26
C HIS A 254 4.66 -19.12 -5.01
N LEU A 255 3.85 -18.65 -5.96
CA LEU A 255 2.39 -18.69 -5.84
C LEU A 255 1.81 -20.09 -6.02
N VAL A 256 2.23 -20.81 -7.07
CA VAL A 256 1.70 -22.15 -7.40
C VAL A 256 1.92 -23.11 -6.22
N VAL A 257 3.12 -23.08 -5.63
CA VAL A 257 3.47 -23.90 -4.46
C VAL A 257 2.56 -23.64 -3.25
N ARG A 258 2.05 -22.41 -3.12
CA ARG A 258 1.28 -21.95 -1.95
C ARG A 258 -0.23 -21.91 -2.17
N HIS A 259 -0.71 -22.22 -3.37
CA HIS A 259 -2.13 -22.18 -3.68
C HIS A 259 -2.93 -23.06 -2.70
N GLY A 260 -3.97 -22.48 -2.09
CA GLY A 260 -4.79 -23.14 -1.07
C GLY A 260 -4.13 -23.26 0.32
N ARG A 261 -2.95 -22.67 0.55
CA ARG A 261 -2.16 -22.83 1.80
C ARG A 261 -1.92 -21.52 2.54
N TRP A 262 -2.90 -20.63 2.53
CA TRP A 262 -2.74 -19.26 3.00
C TRP A 262 -3.20 -19.02 4.44
N HIS A 263 -3.85 -20.01 5.06
CA HIS A 263 -4.47 -19.83 6.37
C HIS A 263 -3.99 -20.84 7.40
N ARG A 264 -3.64 -20.34 8.58
CA ARG A 264 -3.15 -21.12 9.71
C ARG A 264 -4.12 -22.23 10.16
N HIS A 265 -5.42 -21.97 10.13
CA HIS A 265 -6.45 -22.94 10.55
C HIS A 265 -6.50 -24.19 9.67
N VAL A 266 -5.88 -24.15 8.49
CA VAL A 266 -5.73 -25.32 7.59
C VAL A 266 -4.63 -26.26 8.09
N MET A 267 -3.70 -25.77 8.92
CA MET A 267 -2.53 -26.52 9.39
C MET A 267 -2.60 -26.88 10.88
N ILE A 268 -3.22 -26.02 11.70
CA ILE A 268 -3.19 -26.13 13.16
C ILE A 268 -4.61 -26.15 13.76
N LYS A 269 -4.84 -27.13 14.63
CA LYS A 269 -6.00 -27.25 15.51
C LYS A 269 -5.81 -26.46 16.81
N LYS A 270 -4.61 -26.50 17.40
CA LYS A 270 -4.27 -25.85 18.68
C LYS A 270 -2.97 -25.05 18.57
N GLN A 271 -3.02 -23.74 18.81
CA GLN A 271 -1.79 -22.94 18.93
C GLN A 271 -1.12 -23.09 20.29
N SER A 272 -1.89 -23.49 21.29
CA SER A 272 -1.43 -23.70 22.66
C SER A 272 -1.92 -25.06 23.14
N PHE A 273 -1.00 -25.88 23.63
CA PHE A 273 -1.21 -27.30 23.93
C PHE A 273 -0.34 -27.72 25.11
N THR A 274 -0.46 -28.97 25.52
CA THR A 274 0.13 -29.54 26.73
C THR A 274 0.86 -30.84 26.42
N LEU A 275 1.58 -31.38 27.42
CA LEU A 275 2.22 -32.69 27.30
C LEU A 275 1.23 -33.86 27.09
N GLN A 276 -0.07 -33.65 27.29
CA GLN A 276 -1.10 -34.65 27.04
C GLN A 276 -1.58 -34.67 25.58
N ASP A 277 -1.29 -33.61 24.82
CA ASP A 277 -1.70 -33.50 23.42
C ASP A 277 -0.72 -34.24 22.51
N SER A 278 -1.23 -35.11 21.64
CA SER A 278 -0.41 -35.72 20.59
C SER A 278 -0.18 -34.75 19.43
N PHE A 279 0.74 -35.08 18.52
CA PHE A 279 0.93 -34.33 17.28
C PHE A 279 -0.39 -34.10 16.50
N ASN A 280 -1.25 -35.12 16.43
CA ASN A 280 -2.52 -35.04 15.71
C ASN A 280 -3.59 -34.24 16.44
N ASP A 281 -3.42 -33.96 17.74
CA ASP A 281 -4.28 -33.03 18.48
C ASP A 281 -3.93 -31.57 18.18
N VAL A 282 -2.67 -31.32 17.77
CA VAL A 282 -2.15 -29.99 17.45
C VAL A 282 -2.25 -29.68 15.96
N PHE A 283 -1.87 -30.62 15.10
CA PHE A 283 -1.86 -30.46 13.65
C PHE A 283 -3.09 -31.08 12.98
N VAL A 284 -3.49 -30.48 11.86
CA VAL A 284 -4.52 -31.05 10.98
C VAL A 284 -3.91 -32.17 10.15
N GLU A 285 -4.53 -33.34 10.15
CA GLU A 285 -4.14 -34.43 9.24
C GLU A 285 -4.44 -34.00 7.81
N ARG A 286 -3.41 -33.97 6.97
CA ARG A 286 -3.54 -33.47 5.61
C ARG A 286 -3.87 -34.60 4.66
N ASP A 287 -4.93 -34.43 3.89
CA ASP A 287 -5.07 -35.22 2.67
C ASP A 287 -3.92 -34.86 1.71
N LYS A 288 -3.15 -35.90 1.38
CA LYS A 288 -1.93 -35.88 0.58
C LYS A 288 -2.18 -35.41 -0.86
N GLY A 289 -3.44 -35.31 -1.30
CA GLY A 289 -3.86 -34.84 -2.62
C GLY A 289 -3.82 -33.32 -2.85
N TYR A 290 -3.75 -32.50 -1.79
CA TYR A 290 -3.72 -31.02 -1.92
C TYR A 290 -2.31 -30.43 -2.10
N ILE A 291 -1.29 -31.29 -2.23
CA ILE A 291 0.09 -30.88 -2.48
C ILE A 291 0.38 -31.12 -3.96
N ASN A 292 0.76 -30.07 -4.70
CA ASN A 292 0.82 -29.99 -6.18
C ASN A 292 -0.53 -29.98 -6.91
N GLN A 293 -1.20 -28.83 -6.88
CA GLN A 293 -2.19 -28.54 -7.91
C GLN A 293 -1.48 -28.17 -9.21
N LYS A 294 -2.12 -28.48 -10.36
CA LYS A 294 -1.64 -28.12 -11.70
C LYS A 294 -1.26 -26.63 -11.74
N VAL A 295 -0.20 -26.30 -12.49
CA VAL A 295 0.14 -24.91 -12.80
C VAL A 295 -1.09 -24.28 -13.45
N TRP A 296 -1.63 -23.23 -12.83
CA TRP A 296 -2.84 -22.54 -13.32
C TRP A 296 -2.52 -21.08 -13.61
N ILE A 297 -2.48 -20.75 -14.90
CA ILE A 297 -2.00 -19.44 -15.40
C ILE A 297 -3.06 -18.34 -15.30
N GLY A 298 -4.34 -18.71 -15.07
CA GLY A 298 -5.47 -17.77 -15.06
C GLY A 298 -5.42 -16.65 -14.02
N PHE A 299 -4.61 -16.74 -12.94
CA PHE A 299 -4.45 -15.68 -11.93
C PHE A 299 -3.26 -14.74 -12.20
N PHE A 300 -2.41 -15.03 -13.20
CA PHE A 300 -1.11 -14.37 -13.32
C PHE A 300 -1.18 -12.92 -13.82
N SER A 301 -2.26 -12.52 -14.49
CA SER A 301 -2.46 -11.11 -14.88
C SER A 301 -2.54 -10.15 -13.69
N THR A 302 -2.80 -10.67 -12.48
CA THR A 302 -2.84 -9.91 -11.23
C THR A 302 -1.65 -10.15 -10.32
N LEU A 303 -0.67 -10.97 -10.72
CA LEU A 303 0.55 -11.25 -9.94
C LEU A 303 1.61 -10.14 -10.09
N PHE A 304 1.55 -9.49 -11.24
CA PHE A 304 2.59 -8.60 -11.75
C PHE A 304 2.17 -7.15 -11.54
N VAL A 305 3.12 -6.31 -11.13
CA VAL A 305 2.79 -5.00 -10.55
C VAL A 305 2.77 -3.89 -11.61
N VAL A 306 3.53 -4.03 -12.71
CA VAL A 306 3.67 -2.96 -13.72
C VAL A 306 2.35 -2.70 -14.40
N ARG A 307 1.54 -3.73 -14.71
CA ARG A 307 0.23 -3.53 -15.36
C ARG A 307 -0.66 -2.52 -14.63
N GLY A 308 -0.68 -2.57 -13.30
CA GLY A 308 -1.49 -1.66 -12.46
C GLY A 308 -0.80 -0.32 -12.14
N HIS A 309 0.51 -0.21 -12.37
CA HIS A 309 1.35 0.89 -11.89
C HIS A 309 2.23 1.51 -12.99
N LYS A 310 1.95 1.21 -14.26
CA LYS A 310 2.71 1.71 -15.41
C LYS A 310 2.72 3.24 -15.41
N GLU A 311 1.57 3.86 -15.19
CA GLU A 311 1.46 5.31 -15.15
C GLU A 311 2.27 5.92 -13.99
N LEU A 312 2.34 5.24 -12.84
CA LEU A 312 3.21 5.65 -11.73
C LEU A 312 4.69 5.63 -12.15
N LEU A 313 5.15 4.54 -12.76
CA LEU A 313 6.53 4.40 -13.20
C LEU A 313 6.90 5.42 -14.31
N GLU A 314 5.96 5.73 -15.20
CA GLU A 314 6.15 6.73 -16.26
C GLU A 314 6.16 8.17 -15.75
N MET A 315 5.43 8.47 -14.67
CA MET A 315 5.42 9.80 -14.04
C MET A 315 6.70 10.12 -13.27
N TYR A 316 7.45 9.11 -12.83
CA TYR A 316 8.63 9.29 -12.01
C TYR A 316 9.88 9.58 -12.87
N PRO A 317 10.69 10.58 -12.52
CA PRO A 317 12.03 10.72 -13.08
C PRO A 317 12.84 9.45 -12.79
N ILE A 318 13.53 8.90 -13.80
CA ILE A 318 14.26 7.63 -13.63
C ILE A 318 15.32 7.70 -12.52
N ASN A 319 15.95 8.87 -12.33
CA ASN A 319 16.92 9.08 -11.26
C ASN A 319 16.29 9.02 -9.85
N GLN A 320 14.97 9.05 -9.71
CA GLN A 320 14.25 8.84 -8.46
C GLN A 320 13.95 7.36 -8.19
N ILE A 321 13.94 6.52 -9.22
CA ILE A 321 13.64 5.10 -9.13
C ILE A 321 14.92 4.30 -8.89
N GLN A 322 14.95 3.51 -7.83
CA GLN A 322 15.96 2.49 -7.59
C GLN A 322 15.34 1.12 -7.82
N ILE A 323 15.87 0.37 -8.78
CA ILE A 323 15.43 -1.00 -9.06
C ILE A 323 16.31 -1.95 -8.23
N LEU A 324 15.67 -2.77 -7.41
CA LEU A 324 16.29 -3.78 -6.54
C LEU A 324 15.85 -5.16 -6.98
N ASP A 325 16.77 -6.03 -7.40
CA ASP A 325 16.47 -7.44 -7.64
C ASP A 325 16.53 -8.23 -6.31
N THR A 326 15.60 -9.15 -6.08
CA THR A 326 15.66 -10.10 -4.96
C THR A 326 17.01 -10.83 -4.87
N GLN A 327 17.67 -11.12 -6.00
CA GLN A 327 18.99 -11.75 -6.05
C GLN A 327 20.08 -10.88 -5.41
N ASP A 328 19.91 -9.55 -5.39
CA ASP A 328 20.85 -8.64 -4.75
C ASP A 328 20.81 -8.75 -3.22
N LEU A 329 19.73 -9.26 -2.62
CA LEU A 329 19.60 -9.37 -1.17
C LEU A 329 20.65 -10.27 -0.52
N HIS A 330 21.25 -11.17 -1.29
CA HIS A 330 22.30 -12.09 -0.82
C HIS A 330 23.72 -11.62 -1.18
N LYS A 331 23.86 -10.47 -1.85
CA LYS A 331 25.18 -9.93 -2.23
C LYS A 331 25.81 -9.20 -1.04
N ALA A 332 27.14 -9.22 -0.96
CA ALA A 332 27.88 -8.57 0.12
C ALA A 332 27.67 -7.04 0.15
N ASP A 333 27.35 -6.43 -0.99
CA ASP A 333 27.15 -4.99 -1.16
C ASP A 333 25.72 -4.51 -0.86
N ILE A 334 24.80 -5.40 -0.45
CA ILE A 334 23.38 -5.03 -0.27
C ILE A 334 23.19 -3.92 0.77
N GLU A 335 23.94 -3.97 1.88
CA GLU A 335 23.80 -2.97 2.94
C GLU A 335 24.16 -1.59 2.42
N GLU A 336 25.26 -1.45 1.67
CA GLU A 336 25.70 -0.20 1.05
C GLU A 336 24.63 0.35 0.10
N LYS A 337 24.07 -0.50 -0.77
CA LYS A 337 22.97 -0.12 -1.68
C LYS A 337 21.74 0.39 -0.93
N ILE A 338 21.37 -0.26 0.17
CA ILE A 338 20.25 0.14 1.02
C ILE A 338 20.58 1.42 1.80
N VAL A 339 21.80 1.60 2.31
CA VAL A 339 22.26 2.86 2.91
C VAL A 339 22.12 4.01 1.92
N GLY A 340 22.61 3.83 0.69
CA GLY A 340 22.50 4.86 -0.35
C GLY A 340 21.04 5.24 -0.65
N PHE A 341 20.14 4.25 -0.71
CA PHE A 341 18.71 4.52 -0.85
C PHE A 341 18.12 5.28 0.34
N LEU A 342 18.41 4.84 1.57
CA LEU A 342 17.92 5.47 2.80
C LEU A 342 18.42 6.90 2.95
N GLN A 343 19.68 7.17 2.59
CA GLN A 343 20.24 8.52 2.54
C GLN A 343 19.47 9.42 1.57
N LYS A 344 19.23 8.93 0.35
CA LYS A 344 18.42 9.64 -0.66
C LYS A 344 16.99 9.91 -0.17
N ALA A 345 16.39 8.94 0.54
CA ALA A 345 15.07 9.06 1.16
C ALA A 345 15.06 9.92 2.44
N LYS A 346 16.23 10.40 2.91
CA LYS A 346 16.40 11.14 4.16
C LYS A 346 15.87 10.37 5.38
N CYS A 347 16.12 9.07 5.39
CA CYS A 347 15.78 8.15 6.48
C CYS A 347 16.92 8.05 7.49
N LYS A 348 16.60 7.53 8.69
CA LYS A 348 17.62 7.10 9.65
C LYS A 348 18.33 5.87 9.10
N ILE A 349 19.63 5.79 9.34
CA ILE A 349 20.47 4.64 8.96
C ILE A 349 20.70 3.81 10.23
N PRO A 350 20.49 2.48 10.20
CA PRO A 350 20.86 1.61 11.30
C PRO A 350 22.36 1.69 11.61
N LYS A 351 22.74 1.61 12.89
CA LYS A 351 24.15 1.58 13.30
C LYS A 351 24.75 0.18 13.23
N GLU A 352 23.93 -0.82 13.51
CA GLU A 352 24.33 -2.22 13.51
C GLU A 352 24.09 -2.84 12.13
N SER A 353 24.84 -3.89 11.80
CA SER A 353 24.60 -4.65 10.57
C SER A 353 23.22 -5.29 10.60
N TYR A 354 22.54 -5.19 9.47
CA TYR A 354 21.20 -5.73 9.21
C TYR A 354 21.20 -6.69 8.00
N HIS A 355 22.37 -7.14 7.55
CA HIS A 355 22.55 -8.04 6.42
C HIS A 355 21.69 -9.30 6.57
N SER A 356 21.71 -9.93 7.76
CA SER A 356 20.87 -11.10 8.07
C SER A 356 19.37 -10.78 8.04
N THR A 357 18.97 -9.56 8.38
CA THR A 357 17.58 -9.07 8.27
C THR A 357 17.20 -8.73 6.83
N LEU A 358 18.13 -8.56 5.90
CA LEU A 358 17.80 -8.36 4.49
C LEU A 358 17.84 -9.67 3.70
N SER A 359 18.85 -10.50 3.97
CA SER A 359 19.07 -11.78 3.30
C SER A 359 18.27 -12.93 3.91
N GLY A 360 17.68 -12.74 5.10
CA GLY A 360 16.81 -13.71 5.74
C GLY A 360 15.53 -14.02 4.96
N ASN A 361 14.96 -15.20 5.18
CA ASN A 361 13.68 -15.58 4.58
C ASN A 361 12.62 -15.84 5.65
N MET A 362 11.85 -14.80 5.98
CA MET A 362 10.74 -14.82 6.94
C MET A 362 9.64 -15.86 6.65
N PHE A 363 9.51 -16.26 5.39
CA PHE A 363 8.49 -17.17 4.91
C PHE A 363 9.13 -18.44 4.37
N LYS A 364 10.27 -18.86 4.92
CA LYS A 364 10.94 -20.09 4.52
C LYS A 364 10.06 -21.30 4.87
N GLY A 365 9.83 -22.17 3.88
CA GLY A 365 8.98 -23.34 4.01
C GLY A 365 7.53 -23.01 4.40
N GLU A 366 6.83 -23.98 4.98
CA GLU A 366 5.47 -23.83 5.50
C GLU A 366 5.41 -23.50 6.99
N ALA A 367 6.57 -23.47 7.68
CA ALA A 367 6.63 -23.29 9.12
C ALA A 367 5.95 -22.00 9.60
N TYR A 368 6.09 -20.92 8.84
CA TYR A 368 5.47 -19.64 9.16
C TYR A 368 3.93 -19.69 9.28
N LEU A 369 3.27 -20.68 8.66
CA LEU A 369 1.81 -20.81 8.72
C LEU A 369 1.34 -21.28 10.08
N TRP A 370 2.11 -22.16 10.73
CA TRP A 370 1.75 -22.74 12.02
C TRP A 370 2.46 -22.11 13.22
N LEU A 371 3.57 -21.40 12.99
CA LEU A 371 4.24 -20.64 14.05
C LEU A 371 3.49 -19.34 14.41
N PRO A 372 3.54 -18.90 15.68
CA PRO A 372 4.15 -19.59 16.81
C PRO A 372 3.25 -20.70 17.38
N LEU A 373 3.86 -21.71 18.02
CA LEU A 373 3.17 -22.70 18.84
C LEU A 373 3.68 -22.65 20.29
N LYS A 374 2.80 -22.97 21.24
CA LYS A 374 3.07 -22.86 22.68
C LYS A 374 2.77 -24.18 23.38
N LEU A 375 3.80 -24.85 23.86
CA LEU A 375 3.67 -25.98 24.77
C LEU A 375 3.67 -25.44 26.21
N ASN A 376 2.51 -25.49 26.85
CA ASN A 376 2.36 -25.17 28.26
C ASN A 376 2.68 -26.40 29.10
N VAL A 377 3.56 -26.22 30.07
CA VAL A 377 3.92 -27.28 31.00
C VAL A 377 3.70 -26.79 32.42
N GLU A 378 3.11 -27.64 33.24
CA GLU A 378 2.97 -27.41 34.67
C GLU A 378 3.96 -28.32 35.40
N THR A 379 4.86 -27.71 36.18
CA THR A 379 5.82 -28.43 37.03
C THR A 379 5.11 -29.10 38.22
N VAL A 380 5.81 -29.99 38.92
CA VAL A 380 5.30 -30.63 40.14
C VAL A 380 4.87 -29.60 41.20
N ASN A 381 5.54 -28.44 41.23
CA ASN A 381 5.22 -27.32 42.13
C ASN A 381 4.10 -26.41 41.61
N LYS A 382 3.35 -26.81 40.57
CA LYS A 382 2.27 -26.04 39.93
C LYS A 382 2.71 -24.72 39.29
N GLN A 383 4.00 -24.55 39.05
CA GLN A 383 4.50 -23.41 38.27
C GLN A 383 4.31 -23.71 36.78
N LYS A 384 3.79 -22.72 36.06
CA LYS A 384 3.54 -22.81 34.62
C LYS A 384 4.74 -22.26 33.86
N ILE A 385 5.19 -23.01 32.87
CA ILE A 385 6.24 -22.62 31.93
C ILE A 385 5.70 -22.74 30.50
N GLU A 386 6.29 -21.97 29.58
CA GLU A 386 5.92 -21.95 28.17
C GLU A 386 7.13 -22.23 27.27
N VAL A 387 7.12 -23.39 26.62
CA VAL A 387 8.05 -23.70 25.54
C VAL A 387 7.45 -23.21 24.22
N ASN A 388 8.18 -22.32 23.55
CA ASN A 388 7.75 -21.57 22.39
C ASN A 388 8.44 -22.08 21.12
N PHE A 389 7.65 -22.53 20.16
CA PHE A 389 8.10 -22.74 18.79
C PHE A 389 7.94 -21.41 18.05
N ILE A 390 9.04 -20.82 17.59
CA ILE A 390 9.06 -19.50 16.94
C ILE A 390 9.86 -19.52 15.65
N ARG A 391 9.61 -18.57 14.75
CA ARG A 391 10.43 -18.44 13.53
C ARG A 391 11.85 -18.03 13.93
N LYS A 392 12.87 -18.57 13.25
CA LYS A 392 14.28 -18.39 13.63
C LYS A 392 14.69 -16.92 13.80
N ILE A 393 14.16 -16.04 12.94
CA ILE A 393 14.42 -14.60 12.99
C ILE A 393 14.01 -13.93 14.31
N PHE A 394 13.12 -14.54 15.10
CA PHE A 394 12.72 -14.05 16.42
C PHE A 394 13.43 -14.76 17.58
N ALA A 395 14.29 -15.75 17.31
CA ALA A 395 14.93 -16.55 18.35
C ALA A 395 16.06 -15.83 19.09
N ASN A 396 16.69 -14.83 18.46
CA ASN A 396 17.83 -14.11 19.03
C ASN A 396 17.44 -13.01 20.04
N GLN A 397 16.29 -13.17 20.73
CA GLN A 397 15.88 -12.25 21.80
C GLN A 397 16.68 -12.53 23.09
N GLN A 398 17.07 -11.46 23.80
CA GLN A 398 17.99 -11.56 24.95
C GLN A 398 17.49 -12.44 26.11
N ASP A 399 16.18 -12.66 26.23
CA ASP A 399 15.51 -13.39 27.32
C ASP A 399 15.14 -14.84 26.97
N LEU A 400 15.40 -15.29 25.75
CA LEU A 400 15.11 -16.66 25.30
C LEU A 400 16.34 -17.57 25.35
N VAL A 401 16.11 -18.84 25.66
CA VAL A 401 17.10 -19.93 25.64
C VAL A 401 16.60 -21.00 24.68
N SER A 402 17.41 -21.35 23.68
CA SER A 402 17.08 -22.41 22.72
C SER A 402 17.27 -23.80 23.34
N LEU A 403 16.31 -24.67 23.10
CA LEU A 403 16.32 -26.10 23.42
C LEU A 403 16.77 -26.97 22.24
N ALA A 404 17.01 -26.38 21.06
CA ALA A 404 17.31 -27.12 19.82
C ALA A 404 18.46 -28.13 19.98
N SER A 405 19.54 -27.74 20.65
CA SER A 405 20.71 -28.60 20.92
C SER A 405 20.42 -29.83 21.80
N LYS A 406 19.23 -29.92 22.38
CA LYS A 406 18.77 -31.02 23.26
C LYS A 406 17.79 -31.96 22.56
N ILE A 407 17.55 -31.75 21.28
CA ILE A 407 16.55 -32.46 20.49
C ILE A 407 17.28 -33.00 19.25
N ASP A 408 17.53 -34.31 19.22
CA ASP A 408 18.32 -34.95 18.17
C ASP A 408 17.57 -34.93 16.82
N SER A 409 16.23 -35.01 16.86
CA SER A 409 15.39 -34.95 15.68
C SER A 409 15.38 -33.59 14.98
N TYR A 410 15.83 -32.52 15.63
CA TYR A 410 15.79 -31.15 15.09
C TYR A 410 16.79 -30.95 13.94
N LYS A 411 16.32 -30.47 12.77
CA LYS A 411 17.16 -30.39 11.55
C LYS A 411 17.18 -29.04 10.85
N ARG A 412 16.27 -28.11 11.17
CA ARG A 412 16.03 -26.88 10.39
C ARG A 412 16.29 -25.61 11.21
N ASP A 413 17.56 -25.37 11.52
CA ASP A 413 18.02 -24.26 12.35
C ASP A 413 17.84 -22.86 11.73
N ASP A 414 17.55 -22.82 10.44
CA ASP A 414 17.32 -21.62 9.64
C ASP A 414 15.84 -21.31 9.42
N VAL A 415 14.92 -22.18 9.88
CA VAL A 415 13.47 -22.02 9.73
C VAL A 415 12.81 -21.59 11.04
N TYR A 416 13.02 -22.36 12.10
CA TYR A 416 12.35 -22.17 13.40
C TYR A 416 13.27 -22.54 14.55
N ASP A 417 12.91 -22.09 15.75
CA ASP A 417 13.61 -22.42 16.99
C ASP A 417 12.59 -22.81 18.07
N ILE A 418 13.06 -23.54 19.08
CA ILE A 418 12.28 -24.02 20.21
C ILE A 418 12.90 -23.39 21.44
N CYS A 419 12.23 -22.39 21.98
CA CYS A 419 12.79 -21.49 22.98
C CYS A 419 11.96 -21.46 24.25
N ILE A 420 12.62 -21.27 25.37
CA ILE A 420 11.99 -21.03 26.68
C ILE A 420 12.57 -19.75 27.28
N LYS A 421 11.79 -19.01 28.06
CA LYS A 421 12.33 -17.85 28.78
C LYS A 421 13.41 -18.30 29.76
N ARG A 422 14.48 -17.51 29.90
CA ARG A 422 15.63 -17.85 30.75
C ARG A 422 15.24 -18.14 32.21
N ASP A 423 14.29 -17.40 32.77
CA ASP A 423 13.84 -17.63 34.14
C ASP A 423 12.93 -18.85 34.27
N GLU A 424 12.12 -19.16 33.25
CA GLU A 424 11.31 -20.38 33.19
C GLU A 424 12.18 -21.63 32.97
N MET A 425 13.30 -21.50 32.27
CA MET A 425 14.28 -22.58 32.12
C MET A 425 14.89 -22.97 33.46
N LYS A 426 15.19 -22.01 34.34
CA LYS A 426 15.68 -22.29 35.69
C LYS A 426 14.65 -23.11 36.48
N ILE A 427 13.38 -22.69 36.43
CA ILE A 427 12.26 -23.39 37.07
C ILE A 427 12.14 -24.83 36.53
N LEU A 428 12.23 -25.01 35.21
CA LEU A 428 12.15 -26.33 34.61
C LEU A 428 13.33 -27.22 35.04
N MET A 429 14.54 -26.68 35.09
CA MET A 429 15.74 -27.43 35.50
C MET A 429 15.73 -27.86 36.97
N GLU A 430 15.05 -27.13 37.85
CA GLU A 430 14.86 -27.51 39.25
C GLU A 430 13.98 -28.77 39.39
N ASP A 431 13.04 -28.97 38.46
CA ASP A 431 12.18 -30.16 38.36
C ASP A 431 12.74 -31.14 37.32
N ASN A 432 13.77 -31.89 37.69
CA ASN A 432 14.49 -32.79 36.77
C ASN A 432 13.57 -33.84 36.11
N GLN A 433 12.52 -34.32 36.80
CA GLN A 433 11.57 -35.25 36.20
C GLN A 433 10.70 -34.58 35.14
N CYS A 434 10.21 -33.36 35.40
CA CYS A 434 9.47 -32.58 34.42
C CYS A 434 10.37 -32.22 33.23
N TYR A 435 11.60 -31.79 33.48
CA TYR A 435 12.58 -31.47 32.43
C TYR A 435 12.79 -32.63 31.45
N LEU A 436 13.04 -33.85 31.95
CA LEU A 436 13.18 -35.04 31.09
C LEU A 436 11.91 -35.34 30.31
N LYS A 437 10.73 -35.26 30.94
CA LYS A 437 9.44 -35.44 30.24
C LYS A 437 9.23 -34.43 29.12
N VAL A 438 9.64 -33.18 29.33
CA VAL A 438 9.59 -32.13 28.29
C VAL A 438 10.51 -32.48 27.13
N LEU A 439 11.75 -32.89 27.40
CA LEU A 439 12.69 -33.27 26.34
C LEU A 439 12.20 -34.49 25.55
N ASP A 440 11.73 -35.54 26.21
CA ASP A 440 11.20 -36.74 25.56
C ASP A 440 9.98 -36.42 24.67
N TYR A 441 9.07 -35.58 25.18
CA TYR A 441 7.93 -35.12 24.41
C TYR A 441 8.37 -34.29 23.20
N LEU A 442 9.32 -33.37 23.38
CA LEU A 442 9.82 -32.52 22.31
C LEU A 442 10.52 -33.36 21.23
N GLU A 443 11.27 -34.41 21.59
CA GLU A 443 11.93 -35.29 20.63
C GLU A 443 10.92 -35.97 19.69
N ASP A 444 9.86 -36.60 20.23
CA ASP A 444 8.80 -37.20 19.42
C ASP A 444 8.02 -36.15 18.60
N PHE A 445 7.65 -35.04 19.23
CA PHE A 445 6.84 -34.01 18.59
C PHE A 445 7.59 -33.31 17.45
N VAL A 446 8.87 -32.97 17.66
CA VAL A 446 9.75 -32.37 16.65
C VAL A 446 10.06 -33.37 15.55
N GLY A 447 10.32 -34.64 15.86
CA GLY A 447 10.51 -35.68 14.84
C GLY A 447 9.33 -35.77 13.86
N LYS A 448 8.10 -35.61 14.37
CA LYS A 448 6.88 -35.56 13.54
C LYS A 448 6.75 -34.26 12.74
N ILE A 449 7.12 -33.10 13.30
CA ILE A 449 7.21 -31.84 12.56
C ILE A 449 8.20 -31.97 11.39
N GLU A 450 9.40 -32.49 11.66
CA GLU A 450 10.46 -32.62 10.65
C GLU A 450 10.05 -33.59 9.55
N SER A 451 9.41 -34.71 9.91
CA SER A 451 8.84 -35.66 8.93
C SER A 451 7.75 -35.02 8.06
N LEU A 452 6.89 -34.18 8.64
CA LEU A 452 5.87 -33.44 7.90
C LEU A 452 6.50 -32.42 6.94
N LEU A 453 7.53 -31.69 7.37
CA LEU A 453 8.24 -30.72 6.55
C LEU A 453 8.98 -31.40 5.39
N ASP A 454 9.68 -32.52 5.65
CA ASP A 454 10.34 -33.35 4.63
C ASP A 454 9.33 -33.81 3.57
N TYR A 455 8.18 -34.31 4.03
CA TYR A 455 7.10 -34.76 3.15
C TYR A 455 6.55 -33.63 2.25
N ILE A 456 6.36 -32.44 2.82
CA ILE A 456 5.88 -31.28 2.07
C ILE A 456 6.92 -30.88 1.02
N GLU A 457 8.18 -30.70 1.42
CA GLU A 457 9.28 -30.25 0.55
C GLU A 457 9.48 -31.19 -0.65
N GLN A 458 9.47 -32.51 -0.43
CA GLN A 458 9.57 -33.51 -1.51
C GLN A 458 8.46 -33.40 -2.56
N LYS A 459 7.31 -32.83 -2.19
CA LYS A 459 6.13 -32.73 -3.04
C LYS A 459 5.89 -31.33 -3.57
N LEU A 460 6.69 -30.32 -3.25
CA LEU A 460 6.47 -28.98 -3.80
C LEU A 460 6.83 -28.96 -5.29
N ILE A 461 6.00 -28.29 -6.11
CA ILE A 461 6.38 -27.91 -7.48
C ILE A 461 7.67 -27.11 -7.38
N ILE A 462 8.74 -27.72 -7.87
CA ILE A 462 9.99 -27.04 -8.14
C ILE A 462 9.85 -26.25 -9.44
N ILE A 463 10.81 -25.37 -9.69
CA ILE A 463 10.81 -24.53 -10.88
C ILE A 463 10.73 -25.36 -12.17
N ASP A 464 11.36 -26.53 -12.20
CA ASP A 464 11.33 -27.44 -13.35
C ASP A 464 9.91 -27.89 -13.69
N GLY A 465 9.05 -28.12 -12.68
CA GLY A 465 7.64 -28.45 -12.92
C GLY A 465 6.85 -27.30 -13.55
N VAL A 466 7.20 -26.04 -13.28
CA VAL A 466 6.62 -24.87 -13.96
C VAL A 466 7.11 -24.83 -15.41
N MET A 467 8.40 -25.07 -15.64
CA MET A 467 9.01 -25.05 -16.97
C MET A 467 8.44 -26.16 -17.86
N ASP A 468 8.30 -27.38 -17.33
CA ASP A 468 7.73 -28.52 -18.06
C ASP A 468 6.27 -28.30 -18.43
N HIS A 469 5.49 -27.64 -17.57
CA HIS A 469 4.13 -27.22 -17.92
C HIS A 469 4.12 -26.27 -19.12
N LEU A 470 4.98 -25.25 -19.10
CA LEU A 470 5.08 -24.26 -20.19
C LEU A 470 5.61 -24.89 -21.49
N ARG A 471 6.52 -25.87 -21.40
CA ARG A 471 6.97 -26.69 -22.55
C ARG A 471 5.84 -27.54 -23.13
N ASN A 472 4.96 -28.07 -22.31
CA ASN A 472 3.90 -28.98 -22.77
C ASN A 472 2.59 -28.26 -23.14
N ASN A 473 2.41 -27.00 -22.72
CA ASN A 473 1.19 -26.24 -22.95
C ASN A 473 1.45 -24.90 -23.67
N THR A 474 1.39 -24.93 -25.00
CA THR A 474 1.64 -23.77 -25.86
C THR A 474 0.70 -22.59 -25.58
N LYS A 475 -0.58 -22.84 -25.28
CA LYS A 475 -1.55 -21.76 -24.99
C LYS A 475 -1.16 -20.95 -23.76
N ASP A 476 -0.77 -21.67 -22.72
CA ASP A 476 -0.33 -21.13 -21.44
C ASP A 476 1.00 -20.37 -21.59
N ALA A 477 1.94 -20.91 -22.37
CA ALA A 477 3.18 -20.22 -22.70
C ALA A 477 2.97 -18.93 -23.51
N MET A 478 2.07 -18.94 -24.51
CA MET A 478 1.71 -17.74 -25.28
C MET A 478 1.12 -16.65 -24.38
N LEU A 479 0.17 -17.03 -23.51
CA LEU A 479 -0.45 -16.10 -22.56
C LEU A 479 0.59 -15.50 -21.62
N LEU A 480 1.48 -16.33 -21.05
CA LEU A 480 2.52 -15.85 -20.16
C LEU A 480 3.50 -14.92 -20.86
N LYS A 481 3.95 -15.24 -22.09
CA LYS A 481 4.86 -14.39 -22.86
C LYS A 481 4.25 -13.00 -23.06
N HIS A 482 2.99 -12.92 -23.48
CA HIS A 482 2.30 -11.66 -23.69
C HIS A 482 2.23 -10.81 -22.40
N ILE A 483 1.95 -11.43 -21.25
CA ILE A 483 1.95 -10.73 -19.95
C ILE A 483 3.34 -10.20 -19.60
N LEU A 484 4.37 -11.03 -19.78
CA LEU A 484 5.74 -10.68 -19.39
C LEU A 484 6.40 -9.66 -20.34
N GLU A 485 5.96 -9.57 -21.59
CA GLU A 485 6.40 -8.51 -22.52
C GLU A 485 6.11 -7.11 -21.96
N GLU A 486 4.94 -6.90 -21.37
CA GLU A 486 4.61 -5.64 -20.71
C GLU A 486 5.34 -5.50 -19.36
N GLU A 487 5.30 -6.53 -18.51
CA GLU A 487 5.86 -6.46 -17.16
C GLU A 487 7.37 -6.18 -17.15
N THR A 488 8.12 -6.80 -18.06
CA THR A 488 9.58 -6.68 -18.07
C THR A 488 10.07 -5.44 -18.83
N MET A 489 9.20 -4.75 -19.58
CA MET A 489 9.57 -3.67 -20.48
C MET A 489 10.30 -2.52 -19.77
N PHE A 490 9.79 -2.11 -18.60
CA PHE A 490 10.37 -1.02 -17.83
C PHE A 490 11.78 -1.37 -17.33
N VAL A 491 11.94 -2.55 -16.72
CA VAL A 491 13.23 -3.02 -16.19
C VAL A 491 14.22 -3.22 -17.34
N LYS A 492 13.79 -3.84 -18.45
CA LYS A 492 14.64 -4.06 -19.63
C LYS A 492 15.17 -2.75 -20.23
N ARG A 493 14.37 -1.67 -20.19
CA ARG A 493 14.79 -0.35 -20.70
C ARG A 493 15.87 0.31 -19.86
N TYR A 494 15.81 0.20 -18.53
CA TYR A 494 16.67 0.97 -17.63
C TYR A 494 17.72 0.16 -16.88
N ARG A 495 17.51 -1.14 -16.73
CA ARG A 495 18.39 -2.13 -16.08
C ARG A 495 18.32 -3.47 -16.84
N PRO A 496 18.74 -3.52 -18.12
CA PRO A 496 18.76 -4.75 -18.89
C PRO A 496 19.61 -5.84 -18.22
N ASP A 497 20.67 -5.45 -17.51
CA ASP A 497 21.53 -6.33 -16.72
C ASP A 497 20.75 -7.17 -15.69
N ILE A 498 19.70 -6.61 -15.09
CA ILE A 498 18.82 -7.35 -14.18
C ILE A 498 18.04 -8.42 -14.94
N VAL A 499 17.41 -8.05 -16.05
CA VAL A 499 16.58 -8.98 -16.85
C VAL A 499 17.42 -10.10 -17.46
N GLU A 500 18.63 -9.78 -17.92
CA GLU A 500 19.60 -10.75 -18.43
C GLU A 500 20.05 -11.75 -17.36
N SER A 501 20.10 -11.33 -16.08
CA SER A 501 20.46 -12.20 -14.97
C SER A 501 19.37 -13.21 -14.58
N TRP A 502 18.13 -13.04 -15.04
CA TRP A 502 16.99 -13.90 -14.69
C TRP A 502 17.05 -15.24 -15.43
N LYS A 503 17.78 -16.20 -14.86
CA LYS A 503 18.00 -17.54 -15.42
C LYS A 503 16.73 -18.18 -15.99
N TYR A 504 15.64 -18.22 -15.23
CA TYR A 504 14.43 -18.97 -15.62
C TYR A 504 13.58 -18.20 -16.62
N TYR A 505 13.60 -16.87 -16.55
CA TYR A 505 13.02 -16.04 -17.60
C TYR A 505 13.74 -16.24 -18.94
N GLN A 506 15.08 -16.27 -18.95
CA GLN A 506 15.84 -16.54 -20.17
C GLN A 506 15.58 -17.95 -20.73
N GLU A 507 15.46 -18.95 -19.86
CA GLU A 507 15.08 -20.31 -20.28
C GLU A 507 13.64 -20.36 -20.83
N PHE A 508 12.71 -19.59 -20.26
CA PHE A 508 11.34 -19.48 -20.77
C PHE A 508 11.30 -18.84 -22.16
N LEU A 509 12.11 -17.80 -22.41
CA LEU A 509 12.21 -17.20 -23.75
C LEU A 509 12.67 -18.20 -24.80
N LYS A 510 13.63 -19.09 -24.47
CA LYS A 510 14.05 -20.19 -25.38
C LYS A 510 12.91 -21.15 -25.68
N ILE A 511 12.10 -21.50 -24.67
CA ILE A 511 10.90 -22.34 -24.88
C ILE A 511 9.92 -21.66 -25.84
N CYS A 512 9.73 -20.34 -25.73
CA CYS A 512 8.90 -19.60 -26.67
C CYS A 512 9.45 -19.63 -28.10
N GLU A 513 10.76 -19.41 -28.27
CA GLU A 513 11.44 -19.48 -29.57
C GLU A 513 11.31 -20.86 -30.22
N GLU A 514 11.58 -21.94 -29.47
CA GLU A 514 11.45 -23.33 -29.94
C GLU A 514 10.02 -23.67 -30.39
N LYS A 515 9.03 -22.98 -29.82
CA LYS A 515 7.61 -23.16 -30.13
C LYS A 515 7.06 -22.22 -31.21
N GLY A 516 7.86 -21.26 -31.68
CA GLY A 516 7.40 -20.21 -32.61
C GLY A 516 6.34 -19.28 -32.00
N ILE A 517 6.40 -19.04 -30.69
CA ILE A 517 5.54 -18.09 -29.95
C ILE A 517 6.14 -16.69 -30.03
#